data_AF-A0A8H5NMR4-F1
#
_entry.id   AF-A0A8H5NMR4-F1
#
_cell.length_a   1.000
_cell.length_b   1.000
_cell.length_c   1.000
_cell.angle_alpha   90.00
_cell.angle_beta   90.00
_cell.angle_gamma   90.00
#
_symmetry.space_group_name_H-M   'P 1'
#
loop_
_entity.id
_entity.type
_entity.pdbx_description
1 polymer ?
#
loop_
_entity_poly.entity_id
_entity_poly.type
_entity_poly.pdbx_seq_one_letter_code
_entity_poly.pdbx_strand_id
1 'polypeptide(L)'
;MAESSKPRPLFIYGTLRARPLLAWALTGDATNTELISTLARPAKVRGYARYTRKKLDDFESEIYTPTSVDAVLEDGSVVEADMYVWAGDQDALSDEPWELDTFVKERLEDWLDLFEGMEMIG
;
A
#
# COMPACT_ATOMS: atom_id res chain seq x y z
N MET A 1 -30.72 -4.53 11.58
CA MET A 1 -30.44 -4.66 10.12
C MET A 1 -29.29 -3.72 9.85
N ALA A 2 -28.05 -4.20 9.90
CA ALA A 2 -26.90 -3.37 9.54
C ALA A 2 -26.88 -3.28 8.01
N GLU A 3 -26.95 -2.07 7.45
CA GLU A 3 -26.63 -1.87 6.05
C GLU A 3 -25.22 -2.41 5.84
N SER A 4 -25.09 -3.38 4.93
CA SER A 4 -23.79 -3.79 4.42
C SER A 4 -23.22 -2.60 3.66
N SER A 5 -22.54 -1.70 4.37
CA SER A 5 -21.86 -0.56 3.76
C SER A 5 -20.82 -1.15 2.82
N LYS A 6 -20.90 -0.83 1.53
CA LYS A 6 -19.87 -1.24 0.58
C LYS A 6 -18.50 -0.90 1.17
N PRO A 7 -17.55 -1.85 1.19
CA PRO A 7 -16.24 -1.58 1.76
C PRO A 7 -15.62 -0.37 1.07
N ARG A 8 -15.07 0.56 1.86
CA ARG A 8 -14.36 1.72 1.32
C ARG A 8 -13.10 1.24 0.59
N PRO A 9 -12.86 1.70 -0.65
CA PRO A 9 -11.63 1.37 -1.36
C PRO A 9 -10.40 1.89 -0.61
N LEU A 10 -9.30 1.15 -0.69
CA LEU A 10 -7.99 1.56 -0.19
C LEU A 10 -7.10 1.96 -1.37
N PHE A 11 -6.60 3.19 -1.37
CA PHE A 11 -5.63 3.65 -2.36
C PHE A 11 -4.21 3.23 -1.95
N ILE A 12 -3.63 2.31 -2.71
CA ILE A 12 -2.32 1.74 -2.43
C ILE A 12 -1.26 2.39 -3.31
N TYR A 13 -0.22 2.96 -2.68
CA TYR A 13 0.80 3.74 -3.38
C TYR A 13 2.26 3.35 -3.08
N GLY A 14 2.52 2.49 -2.09
CA GLY A 14 3.86 2.07 -1.64
C GLY A 14 4.12 0.56 -1.80
N THR A 15 4.75 -0.07 -0.81
CA THR A 15 5.18 -1.49 -0.82
C THR A 15 4.06 -2.47 -1.22
N LEU A 16 2.85 -2.26 -0.68
CA LEU A 16 1.66 -3.05 -1.01
C LEU A 16 1.20 -2.94 -2.48
N ARG A 17 1.83 -2.12 -3.32
CA ARG A 17 1.63 -2.18 -4.78
C ARG A 17 2.23 -3.46 -5.38
N ALA A 18 3.19 -4.10 -4.71
CA ALA A 18 3.70 -5.40 -5.10
C ALA A 18 2.62 -6.47 -4.87
N ARG A 19 2.14 -7.08 -5.96
CA ARG A 19 1.02 -8.04 -5.91
C ARG A 19 1.26 -9.22 -4.97
N PRO A 20 2.45 -9.84 -4.92
CA PRO A 20 2.69 -10.95 -3.99
C PRO A 20 2.55 -10.52 -2.52
N LEU A 21 3.07 -9.34 -2.18
CA LEU A 21 2.99 -8.81 -0.81
C LEU A 21 1.54 -8.45 -0.44
N LEU A 22 0.78 -7.88 -1.38
CA LEU A 22 -0.64 -7.61 -1.17
C LEU A 22 -1.48 -8.88 -1.06
N ALA A 23 -1.16 -9.91 -1.84
CA ALA A 23 -1.81 -11.22 -1.76
C ALA A 23 -1.56 -11.86 -0.40
N TRP A 24 -0.31 -11.84 0.05
CA TRP A 24 0.06 -12.31 1.39
C TRP A 24 -0.67 -11.52 2.49
N ALA A 25 -0.67 -10.17 2.43
CA ALA A 25 -1.32 -9.34 3.44
C ALA A 25 -2.84 -9.58 3.56
N LEU A 26 -3.52 -9.94 2.46
CA LEU A 26 -4.96 -10.13 2.43
C LEU A 26 -5.41 -11.58 2.62
N THR A 27 -4.58 -12.56 2.24
CA THR A 27 -4.96 -13.98 2.23
C THR A 27 -4.01 -14.89 3.00
N GLY A 28 -2.87 -14.39 3.47
CA GLY A 28 -1.77 -15.18 4.02
C GLY A 28 -0.96 -15.98 2.99
N ASP A 29 -1.22 -15.78 1.69
CA ASP A 29 -0.59 -16.55 0.60
C ASP A 29 -0.19 -15.61 -0.55
N ALA A 30 1.12 -15.47 -0.74
CA ALA A 30 1.72 -14.59 -1.75
C ALA A 30 1.44 -15.02 -3.20
N THR A 31 1.00 -16.27 -3.42
CA THR A 31 0.73 -16.82 -4.76
C THR A 31 -0.64 -16.42 -5.31
N ASN A 32 -1.55 -15.89 -4.47
CA ASN A 32 -2.91 -15.46 -4.86
C ASN A 32 -2.95 -14.14 -5.65
N THR A 33 -1.96 -13.88 -6.50
CA THR A 33 -1.81 -12.62 -7.24
C THR A 33 -2.94 -12.37 -8.22
N GLU A 34 -3.54 -13.43 -8.78
CA GLU A 34 -4.67 -13.30 -9.71
C GLU A 34 -5.93 -12.79 -9.02
N LEU A 35 -6.21 -13.28 -7.79
CA LEU A 35 -7.31 -12.77 -6.99
C LEU A 35 -7.14 -11.28 -6.72
N ILE A 36 -5.93 -10.85 -6.35
CA ILE A 36 -5.61 -9.43 -6.14
C ILE A 36 -5.76 -8.61 -7.43
N SER A 37 -5.35 -9.16 -8.57
CA SER A 37 -5.48 -8.51 -9.88
C SER A 37 -6.94 -8.16 -10.21
N THR A 38 -7.91 -9.00 -9.82
CA THR A 38 -9.34 -8.74 -10.03
C THR A 38 -9.92 -7.66 -9.11
N LEU A 39 -9.30 -7.44 -7.96
CA LEU A 39 -9.74 -6.45 -6.95
C LEU A 39 -9.06 -5.09 -7.12
N ALA A 40 -7.87 -5.06 -7.71
CA ALA A 40 -7.09 -3.85 -7.91
C ALA A 40 -7.47 -3.14 -9.22
N ARG A 41 -7.58 -1.80 -9.15
CA ARG A 41 -7.77 -0.94 -10.33
C ARG A 41 -6.73 0.17 -10.32
N PRO A 42 -6.12 0.51 -11.46
CA PRO A 42 -5.26 1.68 -11.53
C PRO A 42 -6.04 2.95 -11.20
N ALA A 43 -5.44 3.81 -10.39
CA ALA A 43 -6.03 5.08 -9.98
C ALA A 43 -4.94 6.12 -9.71
N LYS A 44 -5.33 7.40 -9.70
CA LYS A 44 -4.44 8.52 -9.43
C LYS A 44 -5.06 9.47 -8.42
N VAL A 45 -4.29 9.79 -7.39
CA VAL A 45 -4.60 10.87 -6.43
C VAL A 45 -3.77 12.11 -6.80
N ARG A 46 -4.34 13.31 -6.64
CA ARG A 46 -3.67 14.60 -6.90
C ARG A 46 -3.33 15.31 -5.60
N GLY A 47 -2.32 16.18 -5.61
CA GLY A 47 -1.90 16.97 -4.43
C GLY A 47 -0.92 16.26 -3.50
N TYR A 48 -0.51 15.03 -3.83
CA TYR A 48 0.47 14.25 -3.07
C TYR A 48 1.65 13.86 -3.96
N ALA A 49 2.83 13.76 -3.35
CA ALA A 49 4.05 13.25 -3.95
C ALA A 49 4.51 12.00 -3.19
N ARG A 50 5.28 11.15 -3.87
CA ARG A 50 5.74 9.87 -3.32
C ARG A 50 7.25 9.88 -3.19
N TYR A 51 7.73 9.54 -2.00
CA TYR A 51 9.13 9.59 -1.63
C TYR A 51 9.58 8.25 -1.06
N THR A 52 10.85 7.92 -1.26
CA THR A 52 11.49 6.76 -0.62
C THR A 52 11.77 7.07 0.86
N ARG A 53 11.72 6.09 1.76
CA ARG A 53 12.10 6.28 3.18
C ARG A 53 13.62 6.11 3.32
N LYS A 54 14.31 7.03 4.03
CA LYS A 54 15.78 6.96 4.16
C LYS A 54 16.25 5.89 5.15
N LYS A 55 15.58 5.74 6.31
CA LYS A 55 15.93 4.78 7.37
C LYS A 55 14.78 4.61 8.37
N LEU A 56 13.88 3.65 8.19
CA LEU A 56 13.03 3.14 9.27
C LEU A 56 12.32 1.86 8.79
N ASP A 57 12.92 0.71 9.05
CA ASP A 57 12.24 -0.60 8.95
C ASP A 57 11.58 -0.99 10.30
N ASP A 58 11.76 -0.16 11.36
CA ASP A 58 11.41 -0.56 12.75
C ASP A 58 10.08 -0.01 13.29
N PHE A 59 9.42 0.94 12.63
CA PHE A 59 8.17 1.55 13.16
C PHE A 59 7.16 1.81 12.03
N GLU A 60 6.42 0.77 11.63
CA GLU A 60 5.42 0.90 10.56
C GLU A 60 4.00 1.21 11.05
N SER A 61 3.66 1.05 12.33
CA SER A 61 2.27 1.19 12.78
C SER A 61 1.89 2.57 13.34
N GLU A 62 2.85 3.39 13.82
CA GLU A 62 2.52 4.66 14.52
C GLU A 62 2.74 5.93 13.67
N ILE A 63 3.22 5.81 12.43
CA ILE A 63 3.69 6.97 11.64
C ILE A 63 2.82 7.24 10.40
N TYR A 64 1.80 6.43 10.15
CA TYR A 64 0.85 6.64 9.04
C TYR A 64 -0.54 7.03 9.56
N THR A 65 -1.12 8.09 8.98
CA THR A 65 -2.48 8.51 9.31
C THR A 65 -3.44 8.15 8.18
N PRO A 66 -4.57 7.46 8.46
CA PRO A 66 -5.60 7.23 7.45
C PRO A 66 -6.22 8.57 7.02
N THR A 67 -6.16 8.84 5.73
CA THR A 67 -6.63 10.09 5.12
C THR A 67 -7.61 9.76 4.00
N SER A 68 -8.79 10.39 3.99
CA SER A 68 -9.74 10.27 2.88
C SER A 68 -9.23 11.05 1.67
N VAL A 69 -9.20 10.43 0.49
CA VAL A 69 -8.72 11.02 -0.75
C VAL A 69 -9.65 10.70 -1.92
N ASP A 70 -9.66 11.62 -2.89
CA ASP A 70 -10.32 11.42 -4.16
C ASP A 70 -9.38 10.72 -5.15
N ALA A 71 -9.65 9.44 -5.41
CA ALA A 71 -8.92 8.65 -6.38
C ALA A 71 -9.61 8.72 -7.76
N VAL A 72 -8.88 9.18 -8.77
CA VAL A 72 -9.36 9.24 -10.15
C VAL A 72 -9.02 7.92 -10.85
N LEU A 73 -10.02 7.17 -11.29
CA LEU A 73 -9.86 5.93 -12.05
C LEU A 73 -9.51 6.22 -13.53
N GLU A 74 -9.08 5.19 -14.27
CA GLU A 74 -8.72 5.32 -15.70
C GLU A 74 -9.88 5.76 -16.60
N ASP A 75 -11.11 5.43 -16.24
CA ASP A 75 -12.32 5.86 -16.94
C ASP A 75 -12.71 7.32 -16.64
N GLY A 76 -11.93 8.01 -15.79
CA GLY A 76 -12.15 9.39 -15.37
C GLY A 76 -13.13 9.55 -14.22
N SER A 77 -13.73 8.46 -13.73
CA SER A 77 -14.57 8.52 -12.52
C SER A 77 -13.74 8.81 -11.27
N VAL A 78 -14.37 9.45 -10.30
CA VAL A 78 -13.75 9.78 -9.01
C VAL A 78 -14.39 8.93 -7.93
N VAL A 79 -13.57 8.27 -7.13
CA VAL A 79 -13.99 7.42 -6.02
C VAL A 79 -13.31 7.90 -4.75
N GLU A 80 -14.09 8.10 -3.70
CA GLU A 80 -13.57 8.37 -2.36
C GLU A 80 -12.92 7.09 -1.82
N ALA A 81 -11.65 7.19 -1.42
CA ALA A 81 -10.85 6.07 -0.93
C ALA A 81 -10.07 6.47 0.32
N ASP A 82 -9.72 5.50 1.14
CA ASP A 82 -8.79 5.71 2.25
C ASP A 82 -7.35 5.57 1.75
N MET A 83 -6.44 6.40 2.25
CA MET A 83 -5.01 6.37 1.95
C MET A 83 -4.22 6.61 3.22
N TYR A 84 -3.26 5.74 3.54
CA TYR A 84 -2.38 5.93 4.69
C TYR A 84 -1.27 6.89 4.33
N VAL A 85 -1.26 8.11 4.86
CA VAL A 85 -0.24 9.14 4.53
C VAL A 85 0.83 9.18 5.61
N TRP A 86 2.10 9.32 5.20
CA TRP A 86 3.21 9.54 6.12
C TRP A 86 2.97 10.79 6.97
N ALA A 87 2.89 10.62 8.28
CA ALA A 87 2.69 11.66 9.28
C ALA A 87 3.94 11.92 10.13
N GLY A 88 5.05 11.26 9.82
CA GLY A 88 6.34 11.45 10.49
C GLY A 88 7.13 12.64 9.96
N ASP A 89 8.36 12.78 10.47
CA ASP A 89 9.27 13.84 10.05
C ASP A 89 9.59 13.74 8.54
N GLN A 90 9.61 14.87 7.85
CA GLN A 90 10.01 14.96 6.46
C GLN A 90 11.51 14.68 6.29
N ASP A 91 12.34 14.97 7.30
CA ASP A 91 13.78 14.69 7.27
C ASP A 91 14.09 13.19 7.24
N ALA A 92 13.13 12.34 7.62
CA ALA A 92 13.21 10.89 7.50
C ALA A 92 12.93 10.38 6.06
N LEU A 93 12.45 11.26 5.17
CA LEU A 93 12.18 10.94 3.78
C LEU A 93 13.39 11.24 2.88
N SER A 94 13.50 10.41 1.85
CA SER A 94 14.38 10.67 0.72
C SER A 94 13.76 11.70 -0.20
N ASP A 95 14.60 12.55 -0.76
CA ASP A 95 14.28 13.38 -1.91
C ASP A 95 14.20 12.56 -3.20
N GLU A 96 14.62 11.29 -3.16
CA GLU A 96 14.50 10.36 -4.27
C GLU A 96 13.04 9.87 -4.46
N PRO A 97 12.58 9.78 -5.71
CA PRO A 97 11.27 9.22 -6.01
C PRO A 97 11.22 7.74 -5.64
N TRP A 98 10.05 7.30 -5.16
CA TRP A 98 9.82 5.89 -4.91
C TRP A 98 9.38 5.19 -6.20
N GLU A 99 10.11 4.12 -6.56
CA GLU A 99 9.88 3.33 -7.77
C GLU A 99 9.52 1.89 -7.42
N LEU A 100 8.39 1.43 -7.96
CA LEU A 100 7.88 0.08 -7.69
C LEU A 100 8.85 -1.00 -8.18
N ASP A 101 9.41 -0.82 -9.38
CA ASP A 101 10.27 -1.82 -10.01
C ASP A 101 11.56 -2.03 -9.21
N THR A 102 12.12 -0.95 -8.66
CA THR A 102 13.29 -1.01 -7.76
C THR A 102 12.95 -1.79 -6.49
N PHE A 103 11.82 -1.49 -5.85
CA PHE A 103 11.38 -2.23 -4.66
C PHE A 103 11.18 -3.73 -4.95
N VAL A 104 10.48 -4.06 -6.05
CA VAL A 104 10.21 -5.45 -6.44
C VAL A 104 11.51 -6.22 -6.68
N LYS A 105 12.50 -5.58 -7.28
CA LYS A 105 13.78 -6.22 -7.59
C LYS A 105 14.70 -6.39 -6.37
N GLU A 106 14.72 -5.41 -5.48
CA GLU A 106 15.77 -5.30 -4.46
C GLU A 106 15.29 -5.65 -3.05
N ARG A 107 13.98 -5.60 -2.78
CA ARG A 107 13.46 -5.67 -1.41
C ARG A 107 12.29 -6.64 -1.24
N LEU A 108 11.63 -7.06 -2.31
CA LEU A 108 10.43 -7.90 -2.19
C LEU A 108 10.72 -9.27 -1.57
N GLU A 109 11.85 -9.90 -1.92
CA GLU A 109 12.25 -11.21 -1.37
C GLU A 109 12.50 -11.10 0.14
N ASP A 110 13.35 -10.15 0.57
CA ASP A 110 13.59 -9.86 1.99
C ASP A 110 12.29 -9.64 2.78
N TRP A 111 11.32 -8.95 2.16
CA TRP A 111 10.01 -8.70 2.77
C TRP A 111 9.20 -9.99 2.90
N LEU A 112 9.13 -10.82 1.85
CA LEU A 112 8.40 -12.09 1.91
C LEU A 112 9.02 -13.05 2.95
N ASP A 113 10.35 -13.11 3.03
CA ASP A 113 11.08 -13.92 4.02
C ASP A 113 10.81 -13.46 5.47
N LEU A 114 10.78 -12.13 5.69
CA LEU A 114 10.44 -11.56 7.00
C LEU A 114 9.03 -12.00 7.45
N PHE A 115 8.08 -12.04 6.52
CA PHE A 115 6.68 -12.35 6.80
C PHE A 115 6.38 -13.84 6.90
N GLU A 116 7.14 -14.72 6.24
CA GLU A 116 7.02 -16.18 6.40
C GLU A 116 7.29 -16.63 7.86
N GLY A 117 8.10 -15.87 8.60
CA GLY A 117 8.40 -16.10 10.02
C GLY A 117 7.44 -15.43 11.02
N MET A 118 6.51 -14.58 10.58
CA MET A 118 5.60 -13.85 11.46
C MET A 118 4.23 -14.54 11.56
N GLU A 119 3.82 -14.89 12.78
CA GLU A 119 2.45 -15.38 13.03
C GLU A 119 1.48 -14.19 12.94
N MET A 120 0.50 -14.29 12.03
CA MET A 120 -0.54 -13.28 11.88
C MET A 120 -1.39 -13.24 13.15
N ILE A 121 -1.14 -12.25 14.02
CA ILE A 121 -2.02 -12.00 15.17
C ILE A 121 -3.24 -11.23 14.66
N GLY A 122 -4.30 -11.99 14.36
CA GLY A 122 -5.62 -11.47 14.04
C GLY A 122 -6.49 -11.24 15.28
#